data_AF-T1GLZ5-F1
#
_entry.id   AF-T1GLZ5-F1
#
_cell.length_a   1.000
_cell.length_b   1.000
_cell.length_c   1.000
_cell.angle_alpha   90.00
_cell.angle_beta   90.00
_cell.angle_gamma   90.00
#
_symmetry.space_group_name_H-M   'P 1'
#
loop_
_entity.id
_entity.type
_entity.pdbx_description
1 polymer ?
#
loop_
_entity_poly.entity_id
_entity_poly.type
_entity_poly.pdbx_seq_one_letter_code
_entity_poly.pdbx_strand_id
1 'polypeptide(L)'
;MSSTNTTSNVANCNDAIRLLLPPLHCPNDTEQLQNPTKPFPIRGERAINDVNVPHVIAMVGLPARGKTFISKKLSRYLNWIGISTRVFNLDNEEAMTIRNKCAHQALDDACQWLLSESGGSVAVFDATNSTIERRQLIHDIVVNRHKLKLFFIESICDDPKIVDQNIKEVKVSSPDYVNMNTDLVLNDFLKRIEHYQERYQTLDEVQESYLSFIKIYNTGTKVVVFNNEGHLQARIVYYLMNIHITPRTIYLTRHGESEHNLKGLIGGDSDLSNRGKLFAKSLSNFINEEQILGLRVWTSCMKRAIQTVDDIDAPKENWRALNEIDAGICEEMKYTKLKLNIRKNLKLEMRINSHTDIQGARAMRT
;
A
#
# COMPACT_ATOMS: atom_id res chain seq x y z
N MET A 1 -43.41 42.95 -12.06
CA MET A 1 -43.65 42.13 -10.86
C MET A 1 -44.23 40.80 -11.28
N SER A 2 -43.42 39.74 -11.33
CA SER A 2 -43.75 38.37 -10.87
C SER A 2 -42.63 37.44 -11.35
N SER A 3 -41.84 36.99 -10.39
CA SER A 3 -40.74 36.05 -10.49
C SER A 3 -41.21 34.66 -10.93
N THR A 4 -40.65 34.14 -12.02
CA THR A 4 -40.73 32.70 -12.37
C THR A 4 -39.46 32.01 -11.89
N ASN A 5 -39.57 31.25 -10.80
CA ASN A 5 -38.54 30.34 -10.31
C ASN A 5 -38.43 29.13 -11.22
N THR A 6 -37.36 29.02 -12.00
CA THR A 6 -36.90 27.77 -12.61
C THR A 6 -35.74 27.23 -11.79
N THR A 7 -36.04 26.30 -10.89
CA THR A 7 -35.02 25.48 -10.22
C THR A 7 -34.54 24.39 -11.17
N SER A 8 -33.31 24.53 -11.65
CA SER A 8 -32.57 23.50 -12.38
C SER A 8 -32.20 22.36 -11.42
N ASN A 9 -32.70 21.15 -11.70
CA ASN A 9 -32.27 19.91 -11.07
C ASN A 9 -30.80 19.63 -11.42
N VAL A 10 -29.89 19.99 -10.52
CA VAL A 10 -28.52 19.47 -10.53
C VAL A 10 -28.60 18.05 -9.96
N ALA A 11 -28.63 17.06 -10.84
CA ALA A 11 -28.44 15.67 -10.45
C ALA A 11 -27.05 15.54 -9.80
N ASN A 12 -27.03 15.25 -8.52
CA ASN A 12 -25.83 15.16 -7.71
C ASN A 12 -25.05 13.91 -8.14
N CYS A 13 -23.82 14.09 -8.64
CA CYS A 13 -22.94 13.01 -9.12
C CYS A 13 -22.63 11.94 -8.04
N ASN A 14 -23.02 12.18 -6.79
CA ASN A 14 -22.89 11.26 -5.66
C ASN A 14 -23.86 10.06 -5.72
N ASP A 15 -24.97 10.16 -6.44
CA ASP A 15 -25.95 9.05 -6.49
C ASP A 15 -25.55 7.93 -7.46
N ALA A 16 -24.72 8.23 -8.47
CA ALA A 16 -24.22 7.24 -9.43
C ALA A 16 -23.14 6.31 -8.82
N ILE A 17 -22.41 6.76 -7.79
CA ILE A 17 -21.36 5.96 -7.14
C ILE A 17 -21.96 4.91 -6.17
N ARG A 18 -23.17 5.14 -5.65
CA ARG A 18 -23.85 4.20 -4.75
C ARG A 18 -24.31 2.91 -5.44
N LEU A 19 -24.44 2.90 -6.77
CA LEU A 19 -24.88 1.74 -7.54
C LEU A 19 -23.75 0.76 -7.90
N LEU A 20 -22.49 1.09 -7.63
CA LEU A 20 -21.31 0.25 -7.92
C LEU A 20 -20.69 -0.43 -6.69
N LEU A 21 -21.22 -0.17 -5.49
CA LEU A 21 -20.77 -0.80 -4.25
C LEU A 21 -21.81 -1.83 -3.79
N PRO A 22 -21.42 -3.06 -3.40
CA PRO A 22 -22.36 -3.98 -2.77
C PRO A 22 -22.90 -3.36 -1.46
N PRO A 23 -24.18 -3.59 -1.11
CA PRO A 23 -24.80 -2.94 0.03
C PRO A 23 -24.07 -3.27 1.35
N LEU A 24 -23.66 -2.22 2.07
CA LEU A 24 -23.06 -2.27 3.41
C LEU A 24 -24.14 -2.45 4.49
N HIS A 25 -24.91 -3.53 4.41
CA HIS A 25 -25.76 -3.96 5.52
C HIS A 25 -25.27 -5.32 6.02
N CYS A 26 -24.91 -5.39 7.31
CA CYS A 26 -24.83 -6.67 8.01
C CYS A 26 -26.27 -7.20 8.14
N PRO A 27 -26.63 -8.34 7.52
CA PRO A 27 -27.95 -8.91 7.73
C PRO A 27 -28.05 -9.43 9.16
N ASN A 28 -29.24 -9.27 9.76
CA ASN A 28 -29.56 -9.88 11.05
C ASN A 28 -29.48 -11.41 10.95
N ASP A 29 -28.96 -12.03 12.00
CA ASP A 29 -28.73 -13.46 12.14
C ASP A 29 -30.04 -14.26 12.02
N THR A 30 -30.31 -14.91 10.88
CA THR A 30 -31.16 -16.12 10.84
C THR A 30 -31.04 -17.02 9.60
N GLU A 31 -30.09 -16.81 8.68
CA GLU A 31 -29.82 -17.78 7.60
C GLU A 31 -28.32 -18.05 7.46
N GLN A 32 -27.84 -19.07 8.17
CA GLN A 32 -26.59 -19.75 7.84
C GLN A 32 -26.86 -21.24 7.80
N LEU A 33 -26.83 -21.84 6.62
CA LEU A 33 -26.19 -23.14 6.41
C LEU A 33 -26.01 -23.36 4.91
N GLN A 34 -24.80 -23.81 4.54
CA GLN A 34 -24.35 -24.15 3.17
C GLN A 34 -23.78 -23.00 2.35
N ASN A 35 -22.58 -22.56 2.71
CA ASN A 35 -21.51 -22.36 1.74
C ASN A 35 -20.17 -22.35 2.51
N PRO A 36 -19.21 -23.24 2.22
CA PRO A 36 -17.89 -23.16 2.83
C PRO A 36 -17.25 -21.86 2.32
N THR A 37 -17.11 -20.88 3.21
CA THR A 37 -16.27 -19.71 2.98
C THR A 37 -14.88 -20.23 2.63
N LYS A 38 -14.47 -20.00 1.38
CA LYS A 38 -13.12 -20.33 0.92
C LYS A 38 -12.14 -19.67 1.92
N PRO A 39 -11.15 -20.42 2.44
CA PRO A 39 -10.17 -19.85 3.35
C PRO A 39 -9.51 -18.63 2.69
N PHE A 40 -9.15 -17.64 3.50
CA PHE A 40 -8.33 -16.52 3.04
C PHE A 40 -7.11 -17.07 2.29
N PRO A 41 -6.88 -16.69 1.02
CA PRO A 41 -5.80 -17.25 0.24
C PRO A 41 -4.46 -16.91 0.91
N ILE A 42 -3.63 -17.95 1.08
CA ILE A 42 -2.29 -17.85 1.63
C ILE A 42 -1.50 -16.83 0.79
N ARG A 43 -0.82 -15.91 1.48
CA ARG A 43 0.10 -14.91 0.91
C ARG A 43 1.00 -15.57 -0.14
N GLY A 44 0.84 -15.19 -1.41
CA GLY A 44 1.74 -15.58 -2.50
C GLY A 44 1.06 -15.97 -3.81
N GLU A 45 -0.05 -16.69 -3.78
CA GLU A 45 -0.59 -17.31 -5.01
C GLU A 45 -1.33 -16.36 -5.96
N ARG A 46 -1.85 -15.22 -5.48
CA ARG A 46 -2.54 -14.26 -6.37
C ARG A 46 -1.62 -13.22 -7.02
N ALA A 47 -0.58 -12.77 -6.33
CA ALA A 47 0.18 -11.59 -6.78
C ALA A 47 1.16 -11.89 -7.93
N ILE A 48 1.64 -13.13 -8.02
CA ILE A 48 2.57 -13.55 -9.09
C ILE A 48 1.89 -13.48 -10.48
N ASN A 49 0.57 -13.64 -10.54
CA ASN A 49 -0.20 -13.61 -11.80
C ASN A 49 -0.74 -12.21 -12.16
N ASP A 50 -0.49 -11.18 -11.35
CA ASP A 50 -1.00 -9.82 -11.60
C ASP A 50 -0.08 -8.97 -12.50
N VAL A 51 1.16 -9.41 -12.73
CA VAL A 51 2.19 -8.67 -13.50
C VAL A 51 2.74 -9.53 -14.63
N ASN A 52 2.16 -9.37 -15.83
CA ASN A 52 2.56 -10.15 -17.02
C ASN A 52 3.88 -9.68 -17.64
N VAL A 53 4.22 -8.41 -17.47
CA VAL A 53 5.46 -7.79 -17.97
C VAL A 53 6.03 -6.95 -16.83
N PRO A 54 7.33 -7.05 -16.49
CA PRO A 54 7.90 -6.23 -15.42
C PRO A 54 7.79 -4.72 -15.74
N HIS A 55 7.66 -3.90 -14.70
CA HIS A 55 7.42 -2.46 -14.84
C HIS A 55 8.57 -1.63 -14.25
N VAL A 56 8.92 -0.56 -14.95
CA VAL A 56 9.66 0.57 -14.36
C VAL A 56 8.66 1.66 -14.02
N ILE A 57 8.70 2.11 -12.76
CA ILE A 57 7.95 3.27 -12.29
C ILE A 57 8.93 4.43 -12.16
N ALA A 58 8.80 5.46 -13.00
CA ALA A 58 9.70 6.60 -13.00
C ALA A 58 9.08 7.80 -12.29
N MET A 59 9.74 8.29 -11.23
CA MET A 59 9.27 9.48 -10.52
C MET A 59 9.57 10.75 -11.31
N VAL A 60 8.68 11.74 -11.24
CA VAL A 60 8.83 13.06 -11.87
C VAL A 60 8.49 14.15 -10.86
N GLY A 61 9.21 15.26 -10.92
CA GLY A 61 8.89 16.47 -10.18
C GLY A 61 10.09 17.13 -9.52
N LEU A 62 9.90 18.36 -9.06
CA LEU A 62 10.93 19.18 -8.42
C LEU A 62 11.48 18.55 -7.12
N PRO A 63 12.68 18.96 -6.66
CA PRO A 63 13.17 18.60 -5.33
C PRO A 63 12.17 18.95 -4.20
N ALA A 64 12.21 18.20 -3.10
CA ALA A 64 11.31 18.35 -1.94
C ALA A 64 9.80 18.25 -2.24
N ARG A 65 9.41 17.56 -3.32
CA ARG A 65 8.01 17.26 -3.66
C ARG A 65 7.53 15.86 -3.23
N GLY A 66 8.21 15.24 -2.26
CA GLY A 66 7.77 13.94 -1.70
C GLY A 66 8.01 12.70 -2.58
N LYS A 67 8.79 12.80 -3.67
CA LYS A 67 9.07 11.67 -4.57
C LYS A 67 9.64 10.45 -3.83
N THR A 68 10.74 10.61 -3.09
CA THR A 68 11.35 9.52 -2.31
C THR A 68 10.41 8.93 -1.26
N PHE A 69 9.56 9.75 -0.65
CA PHE A 69 8.53 9.28 0.27
C PHE A 69 7.50 8.40 -0.44
N ILE A 70 6.99 8.84 -1.60
CA ILE A 70 6.08 8.07 -2.45
C ILE A 70 6.75 6.78 -2.90
N SER A 71 7.98 6.82 -3.41
CA SER A 71 8.75 5.66 -3.87
C SER A 71 8.89 4.59 -2.79
N LYS A 72 9.29 4.98 -1.58
CA LYS A 72 9.44 4.07 -0.44
C LYS A 72 8.09 3.49 0.01
N LYS A 73 7.05 4.33 0.14
CA LYS A 73 5.71 3.87 0.53
C LYS A 73 5.09 2.95 -0.52
N LEU A 74 5.27 3.24 -1.79
CA LEU A 74 4.76 2.44 -2.89
C LEU A 74 5.48 1.09 -2.95
N SER A 75 6.81 1.07 -2.90
CA SER A 75 7.59 -0.16 -2.82
C SER A 75 7.19 -1.03 -1.63
N ARG A 76 6.98 -0.44 -0.45
CA ARG A 76 6.50 -1.18 0.73
C ARG A 76 5.11 -1.78 0.51
N TYR A 77 4.19 -1.02 -0.07
CA TYR A 77 2.83 -1.51 -0.37
C TYR A 77 2.86 -2.66 -1.37
N LEU A 78 3.57 -2.49 -2.49
CA LEU A 78 3.67 -3.51 -3.54
C LEU A 78 4.32 -4.80 -3.01
N ASN A 79 5.39 -4.71 -2.21
CA ASN A 79 5.96 -5.89 -1.57
C ASN A 79 5.00 -6.53 -0.55
N TRP A 80 4.25 -5.73 0.22
CA TRP A 80 3.29 -6.24 1.21
C TRP A 80 2.16 -7.07 0.58
N ILE A 81 1.72 -6.69 -0.63
CA ILE A 81 0.73 -7.44 -1.41
C ILE A 81 1.34 -8.60 -2.21
N GLY A 82 2.66 -8.80 -2.17
CA GLY A 82 3.36 -9.90 -2.85
C GLY A 82 3.96 -9.58 -4.22
N ILE A 83 4.07 -8.30 -4.61
CA ILE A 83 4.69 -7.86 -5.87
C ILE A 83 6.13 -7.40 -5.58
N SER A 84 7.11 -8.20 -6.00
CA SER A 84 8.54 -7.95 -5.74
C SER A 84 8.96 -6.60 -6.31
N THR A 85 9.29 -5.65 -5.44
CA THR A 85 9.54 -4.26 -5.82
C THR A 85 10.81 -3.69 -5.19
N ARG A 86 11.65 -3.00 -5.95
CA ARG A 86 12.86 -2.33 -5.44
C ARG A 86 12.91 -0.87 -5.87
N VAL A 87 13.46 -0.01 -5.02
CA VAL A 87 13.70 1.42 -5.33
C VAL A 87 15.16 1.63 -5.73
N PHE A 88 15.37 2.40 -6.79
CA PHE A 88 16.67 2.81 -7.33
C PHE A 88 16.74 4.34 -7.25
N ASN A 89 17.59 4.86 -6.37
CA ASN A 89 17.74 6.30 -6.13
C ASN A 89 19.02 6.80 -6.79
N LEU A 90 18.96 7.98 -7.42
CA LEU A 90 20.13 8.65 -8.01
C LEU A 90 20.77 9.73 -7.12
N ASP A 91 20.26 9.88 -5.90
CA ASP A 91 20.68 10.95 -5.00
C ASP A 91 21.96 10.57 -4.24
N ASN A 92 23.13 10.50 -4.92
CA ASN A 92 24.40 10.74 -4.21
C ASN A 92 25.70 11.05 -5.00
N GLU A 93 25.74 11.54 -6.25
CA GLU A 93 27.06 11.88 -6.84
C GLU A 93 27.07 13.01 -7.88
N GLU A 94 28.21 13.68 -7.93
CA GLU A 94 28.53 15.04 -8.43
C GLU A 94 28.16 15.35 -9.89
N ALA A 95 28.11 16.65 -10.24
CA ALA A 95 28.09 17.30 -11.58
C ALA A 95 27.15 16.74 -12.69
N MET A 96 26.44 17.64 -13.41
CA MET A 96 25.43 17.29 -14.44
C MET A 96 25.89 16.24 -15.49
N THR A 97 27.16 16.25 -15.89
CA THR A 97 27.70 15.34 -16.91
C THR A 97 27.93 13.92 -16.38
N ILE A 98 28.36 13.78 -15.12
CA ILE A 98 28.47 12.49 -14.42
C ILE A 98 27.07 11.96 -14.14
N ARG A 99 26.15 12.85 -13.72
CA ARG A 99 24.74 12.52 -13.47
C ARG A 99 24.06 11.86 -14.66
N ASN A 100 24.28 12.33 -15.90
CA ASN A 100 23.68 11.67 -17.07
C ASN A 100 24.22 10.25 -17.27
N LYS A 101 25.53 10.01 -17.15
CA LYS A 101 26.10 8.66 -17.28
C LYS A 101 25.64 7.73 -16.16
N CYS A 102 25.70 8.18 -14.90
CA CYS A 102 25.24 7.42 -13.74
C CYS A 102 23.73 7.14 -13.81
N ALA A 103 22.95 8.09 -14.32
CA ALA A 103 21.51 7.95 -14.45
C ALA A 103 21.07 7.06 -15.62
N HIS A 104 21.93 6.81 -16.61
CA HIS A 104 21.74 5.72 -17.57
C HIS A 104 22.07 4.37 -16.95
N GLN A 105 23.24 4.27 -16.29
CA GLN A 105 23.69 3.03 -15.66
C GLN A 105 22.70 2.52 -14.62
N ALA A 106 22.24 3.38 -13.71
CA ALA A 106 21.26 3.00 -12.70
C ALA A 106 19.91 2.56 -13.30
N LEU A 107 19.51 3.12 -14.44
CA LEU A 107 18.30 2.71 -15.14
C LEU A 107 18.48 1.37 -15.85
N ASP A 108 19.64 1.15 -16.48
CA ASP A 108 20.00 -0.14 -17.07
C ASP A 108 20.12 -1.23 -15.98
N ASP A 109 20.72 -0.93 -14.83
CA ASP A 109 20.80 -1.84 -13.68
C ASP A 109 19.41 -2.21 -13.15
N ALA A 110 18.50 -1.24 -13.10
CA ALA A 110 17.11 -1.48 -12.73
C ALA A 110 16.40 -2.40 -13.72
N CYS A 111 16.60 -2.19 -15.03
CA CYS A 111 16.05 -3.04 -16.08
C CYS A 111 16.65 -4.46 -16.04
N GLN A 112 17.97 -4.59 -15.87
CA GLN A 112 18.64 -5.88 -15.76
C GLN A 112 18.18 -6.66 -14.53
N TRP A 113 18.02 -5.98 -13.39
CA TRP A 113 17.45 -6.60 -12.20
C TRP A 113 16.05 -7.14 -12.47
N LEU A 114 15.17 -6.41 -13.16
CA LEU A 114 13.84 -6.91 -13.54
C LEU A 114 13.87 -8.11 -14.49
N LEU A 115 14.87 -8.19 -15.37
CA LEU A 115 15.00 -9.26 -16.36
C LEU A 115 15.73 -10.50 -15.84
N SER A 116 16.40 -10.40 -14.68
CA SER A 116 17.12 -11.51 -14.06
C SER A 116 16.18 -12.59 -13.52
N GLU A 117 16.64 -13.85 -13.48
CA GLU A 117 15.85 -14.98 -12.93
C GLU A 117 15.48 -14.81 -11.45
N SER A 118 16.31 -14.09 -10.69
CA SER A 118 16.06 -13.72 -9.28
C SER A 118 15.53 -12.29 -9.12
N GLY A 119 15.09 -11.71 -10.24
CA GLY A 119 14.60 -10.36 -10.35
C GLY A 119 13.25 -10.13 -9.68
N GLY A 120 12.85 -8.86 -9.63
CA GLY A 120 11.50 -8.49 -9.19
C GLY A 120 10.57 -8.16 -10.34
N SER A 121 9.37 -7.73 -10.00
CA SER A 121 8.32 -7.38 -10.97
C SER A 121 8.26 -5.86 -11.21
N VAL A 122 8.74 -5.05 -10.27
CA VAL A 122 8.64 -3.58 -10.34
C VAL A 122 9.92 -2.90 -9.84
N ALA A 123 10.48 -2.00 -10.66
CA ALA A 123 11.59 -1.13 -10.27
C ALA A 123 11.10 0.31 -10.18
N VAL A 124 11.24 0.95 -9.03
CA VAL A 124 10.92 2.36 -8.85
C VAL A 124 12.19 3.18 -9.04
N PHE A 125 12.24 3.95 -10.12
CA PHE A 125 13.35 4.83 -10.46
C PHE A 125 13.09 6.23 -9.91
N ASP A 126 13.70 6.54 -8.77
CA ASP A 126 13.53 7.79 -8.03
C ASP A 126 14.56 8.84 -8.47
N ALA A 127 14.08 9.82 -9.23
CA ALA A 127 14.83 10.98 -9.69
C ALA A 127 13.87 12.13 -10.03
N THR A 128 14.41 13.29 -10.43
CA THR A 128 13.55 14.44 -10.80
C THR A 128 12.87 14.26 -12.16
N ASN A 129 13.56 13.66 -13.13
CA ASN A 129 13.08 13.40 -14.50
C ASN A 129 12.23 14.54 -15.10
N SER A 130 12.70 15.77 -14.88
CA SER A 130 11.93 17.00 -14.99
C SER A 130 11.85 17.60 -16.40
N THR A 131 12.49 17.00 -17.39
CA THR A 131 12.46 17.48 -18.79
C THR A 131 11.94 16.40 -19.72
N ILE A 132 11.34 16.81 -20.84
CA ILE A 132 10.81 15.91 -21.87
C ILE A 132 11.94 15.04 -22.45
N GLU A 133 13.11 15.61 -22.71
CA GLU A 133 14.24 14.87 -23.28
C GLU A 133 14.70 13.74 -22.35
N ARG A 134 14.69 14.00 -21.03
CA ARG A 134 15.05 12.99 -20.03
C ARG A 134 14.01 11.86 -19.97
N ARG A 135 12.73 12.18 -20.12
CA ARG A 135 11.65 11.17 -20.12
C ARG A 135 11.61 10.37 -21.41
N GLN A 136 11.86 11.00 -22.56
CA GLN A 136 12.05 10.33 -23.84
C GLN A 136 13.17 9.29 -23.77
N LEU A 137 14.32 9.68 -23.19
CA LEU A 137 15.44 8.77 -22.97
C LEU A 137 15.07 7.57 -22.08
N ILE A 138 14.31 7.80 -20.99
CA ILE A 138 13.83 6.72 -20.12
C ILE A 138 12.91 5.78 -20.92
N HIS A 139 12.00 6.34 -21.71
CA HIS A 139 11.13 5.56 -22.59
C HIS A 139 11.92 4.71 -23.58
N ASP A 140 12.93 5.28 -24.23
CA ASP A 140 13.76 4.56 -25.20
C ASP A 140 14.53 3.40 -24.56
N ILE A 141 15.00 3.56 -23.33
CA ILE A 141 15.70 2.49 -22.61
C ILE A 141 14.72 1.42 -22.13
N VAL A 142 13.67 1.82 -21.41
CA VAL A 142 12.75 0.87 -20.76
C VAL A 142 11.88 0.15 -21.78
N VAL A 143 11.21 0.91 -22.66
CA VAL A 143 10.18 0.38 -23.57
C VAL A 143 10.82 -0.09 -24.87
N ASN A 144 11.62 0.75 -25.53
CA ASN A 144 12.14 0.43 -26.85
C ASN A 144 13.26 -0.62 -26.80
N ARG A 145 14.22 -0.47 -25.87
CA ARG A 145 15.37 -1.38 -25.74
C ARG A 145 15.05 -2.63 -24.90
N HIS A 146 14.60 -2.46 -23.66
CA HIS A 146 14.40 -3.59 -22.72
C HIS A 146 13.02 -4.24 -22.81
N LYS A 147 12.08 -3.68 -23.60
CA LYS A 147 10.71 -4.21 -23.77
C LYS A 147 9.92 -4.37 -22.46
N LEU A 148 10.20 -3.49 -21.50
CA LEU A 148 9.51 -3.41 -20.22
C LEU A 148 8.39 -2.38 -20.28
N LYS A 149 7.45 -2.45 -19.32
CA LYS A 149 6.41 -1.42 -19.18
C LYS A 149 6.94 -0.22 -18.41
N LEU A 150 6.49 0.97 -18.76
CA LEU A 150 6.89 2.23 -18.13
C LEU A 150 5.66 2.99 -17.62
N PHE A 151 5.70 3.43 -16.37
CA PHE A 151 4.65 4.24 -15.77
C PHE A 151 5.26 5.42 -15.01
N PHE A 152 4.88 6.65 -15.33
CA PHE A 152 5.41 7.82 -14.63
C PHE A 152 4.50 8.25 -13.47
N ILE A 153 5.11 8.64 -12.35
CA ILE A 153 4.42 9.27 -11.22
C ILE A 153 5.00 10.67 -11.04
N GLU A 154 4.23 11.69 -11.41
CA GLU A 154 4.59 13.08 -11.20
C GLU A 154 3.98 13.64 -9.91
N SER A 155 4.83 14.15 -9.03
CA SER A 155 4.41 14.84 -7.81
C SER A 155 4.58 16.34 -7.95
N ILE A 156 3.45 17.06 -7.95
CA ILE A 156 3.36 18.51 -8.12
C ILE A 156 2.84 19.08 -6.80
N CYS A 157 3.61 19.93 -6.14
CA CYS A 157 3.19 20.54 -4.88
C CYS A 157 3.66 21.98 -4.82
N ASP A 158 2.72 22.89 -4.73
CA ASP A 158 2.97 24.34 -4.64
C ASP A 158 2.63 24.88 -3.25
N ASP A 159 2.16 24.02 -2.33
CA ASP A 159 1.93 24.39 -0.92
C ASP A 159 3.28 24.62 -0.20
N PRO A 160 3.59 25.86 0.20
CA PRO A 160 4.87 26.19 0.84
C PRO A 160 5.07 25.44 2.16
N LYS A 161 4.00 25.15 2.91
CA LYS A 161 4.11 24.43 4.19
C LYS A 161 4.60 23.00 4.00
N ILE A 162 4.09 22.32 2.97
CA ILE A 162 4.51 20.96 2.64
C ILE A 162 5.95 20.95 2.13
N VAL A 163 6.32 21.93 1.31
CA VAL A 163 7.67 22.06 0.79
C VAL A 163 8.67 22.31 1.93
N ASP A 164 8.39 23.27 2.80
CA ASP A 164 9.22 23.60 3.95
C ASP A 164 9.38 22.40 4.90
N GLN A 165 8.29 21.68 5.17
CA GLN A 165 8.33 20.48 5.99
C GLN A 165 9.20 19.39 5.36
N ASN A 166 9.05 19.14 4.05
CA ASN A 166 9.87 18.16 3.33
C ASN A 166 11.36 18.54 3.32
N ILE A 167 11.69 19.82 3.20
CA ILE A 167 13.07 20.30 3.28
C ILE A 167 13.64 20.02 4.67
N LYS A 168 12.88 20.35 5.73
CA LYS A 168 13.28 20.12 7.11
C LYS A 168 13.49 18.63 7.42
N GLU A 169 12.52 17.79 7.05
CA GLU A 169 12.55 16.35 7.35
C GLU A 169 13.66 15.59 6.62
N VAL A 170 13.90 15.91 5.35
CA VAL A 170 14.78 15.11 4.50
C VAL A 170 16.23 15.63 4.55
N LYS A 171 16.45 16.91 4.87
CA LYS A 171 17.76 17.55 4.67
C LYS A 171 18.45 18.13 5.90
N VAL A 172 17.76 18.34 7.03
CA VAL A 172 18.45 18.66 8.29
C VAL A 172 19.31 17.49 8.78
N SER A 173 18.99 16.25 8.36
CA SER A 173 19.78 15.04 8.64
C SER A 173 20.64 14.57 7.45
N SER A 174 20.77 15.35 6.37
CA SER A 174 21.60 14.97 5.20
C SER A 174 23.07 15.13 5.53
N PRO A 175 23.96 14.22 5.06
CA PRO A 175 25.41 14.40 5.17
C PRO A 175 25.90 15.74 4.60
N ASP A 176 25.21 16.26 3.59
CA ASP A 176 25.50 17.54 2.91
C ASP A 176 25.46 18.76 3.84
N TYR A 177 24.77 18.68 4.98
CA TYR A 177 24.41 19.84 5.80
C TYR A 177 24.80 19.70 7.28
N VAL A 178 25.67 18.73 7.63
CA VAL A 178 26.07 18.40 9.02
C VAL A 178 26.62 19.60 9.80
N ASN A 179 27.17 20.62 9.11
CA ASN A 179 27.76 21.81 9.72
C ASN A 179 27.10 23.13 9.31
N MET A 180 25.91 23.11 8.70
CA MET A 180 25.20 24.32 8.25
C MET A 180 24.02 24.67 9.16
N ASN A 181 23.84 25.96 9.45
CA ASN A 181 22.64 26.46 10.14
C ASN A 181 21.40 26.19 9.26
N THR A 182 20.31 25.73 9.88
CA THR A 182 19.03 25.38 9.23
C THR A 182 18.53 26.43 8.25
N ASP A 183 18.69 27.73 8.56
CA ASP A 183 18.25 28.82 7.67
C ASP A 183 19.11 28.95 6.40
N LEU A 184 20.40 28.63 6.48
CA LEU A 184 21.29 28.62 5.32
C LEU A 184 21.01 27.41 4.42
N VAL A 185 20.70 26.25 5.03
CA VAL A 185 20.29 25.03 4.31
C VAL A 185 19.00 25.28 3.53
N LEU A 186 18.02 25.92 4.17
CA LEU A 186 16.74 26.24 3.53
C LEU A 186 16.94 27.18 2.33
N ASN A 187 17.72 28.25 2.48
CA ASN A 187 18.00 29.19 1.40
C ASN A 187 18.78 28.57 0.22
N ASP A 188 19.79 27.76 0.50
CA ASP A 188 20.50 27.00 -0.54
C ASP A 188 19.55 26.08 -1.31
N PHE A 189 18.68 25.38 -0.59
CA PHE A 189 17.74 24.45 -1.19
C PHE A 189 16.65 25.14 -2.02
N LEU A 190 16.18 26.32 -1.59
CA LEU A 190 15.25 27.13 -2.38
C LEU A 190 15.88 27.57 -3.71
N LYS A 191 17.12 28.06 -3.70
CA LYS A 191 17.86 28.38 -4.92
C LYS A 191 18.02 27.16 -5.83
N ARG A 192 18.28 25.99 -5.24
CA ARG A 192 18.33 24.73 -5.99
C ARG A 192 16.99 24.44 -6.66
N ILE A 193 15.86 24.60 -5.96
CA ILE A 193 14.52 24.42 -6.54
C ILE A 193 14.30 25.39 -7.71
N GLU A 194 14.64 26.67 -7.54
CA GLU A 194 14.52 27.69 -8.59
C GLU A 194 15.26 27.26 -9.86
N HIS A 195 16.50 26.76 -9.74
CA HIS A 195 17.27 26.26 -10.89
C HIS A 195 16.62 25.07 -11.61
N TYR A 196 15.92 24.17 -10.90
CA TYR A 196 15.15 23.10 -11.58
C TYR A 196 13.89 23.66 -12.23
N GLN A 197 13.27 24.66 -11.60
CA GLN A 197 12.01 25.26 -12.05
C GLN A 197 12.16 25.94 -13.41
N GLU A 198 13.30 26.57 -13.69
CA GLU A 198 13.62 27.17 -15.01
C GLU A 198 13.53 26.19 -16.19
N ARG A 199 13.81 24.89 -15.94
CA ARG A 199 13.83 23.84 -16.97
C ARG A 199 12.72 22.80 -16.78
N TYR A 200 11.85 22.97 -15.79
CA TYR A 200 10.85 21.97 -15.46
C TYR A 200 9.72 21.99 -16.48
N GLN A 201 9.53 20.85 -17.14
CA GLN A 201 8.42 20.59 -18.05
C GLN A 201 7.57 19.49 -17.41
N THR A 202 6.34 19.84 -17.03
CA THR A 202 5.38 18.85 -16.52
C THR A 202 5.10 17.78 -17.57
N LEU A 203 4.65 16.59 -17.19
CA LEU A 203 4.15 15.63 -18.17
C LEU A 203 3.02 16.26 -18.99
N ASP A 204 2.90 15.93 -20.27
CA ASP A 204 1.84 16.50 -21.12
C ASP A 204 1.11 15.43 -21.94
N GLU A 205 -0.22 15.52 -21.97
CA GLU A 205 -1.08 14.49 -22.60
C GLU A 205 -1.02 14.52 -24.14
N VAL A 206 -0.61 15.66 -24.72
CA VAL A 206 -0.54 15.86 -26.17
C VAL A 206 0.89 15.62 -26.66
N GLN A 207 1.88 16.25 -26.04
CA GLN A 207 3.29 16.12 -26.44
C GLN A 207 3.87 14.74 -26.10
N GLU A 208 3.39 14.12 -25.02
CA GLU A 208 3.86 12.81 -24.54
C GLU A 208 2.72 11.78 -24.52
N SER A 209 1.84 11.83 -25.54
CA SER A 209 0.62 11.01 -25.65
C SER A 209 0.85 9.49 -25.66
N TYR A 210 2.09 9.06 -25.90
CA TYR A 210 2.54 7.66 -25.89
C TYR A 210 2.91 7.14 -24.50
N LEU A 211 2.96 8.02 -23.49
CA LEU A 211 3.29 7.65 -22.11
C LEU A 211 2.06 7.26 -21.30
N SER A 212 2.28 6.44 -20.26
CA SER A 212 1.31 6.15 -19.20
C SER A 212 1.76 6.86 -17.93
N PHE A 213 0.88 7.67 -17.31
CA PHE A 213 1.27 8.43 -16.12
C PHE A 213 0.14 8.82 -15.20
N ILE A 214 0.53 9.16 -13.97
CA ILE A 214 -0.30 9.84 -12.96
C ILE A 214 0.38 11.14 -12.52
N LYS A 215 -0.38 12.23 -12.43
CA LYS A 215 0.02 13.47 -11.79
C LYS A 215 -0.74 13.64 -10.49
N ILE A 216 -0.03 13.91 -9.41
CA ILE A 216 -0.57 14.10 -8.07
C ILE A 216 -0.29 15.54 -7.65
N TYR A 217 -1.35 16.33 -7.48
CA TYR A 217 -1.26 17.74 -7.10
C TYR A 217 -1.53 17.92 -5.61
N ASN A 218 -0.66 18.67 -4.94
CA ASN A 218 -0.74 19.04 -3.53
C ASN A 218 -1.20 17.87 -2.67
N THR A 219 -0.48 16.75 -2.72
CA THR A 219 -0.71 15.59 -1.85
C THR A 219 -2.05 14.86 -2.06
N GLY A 220 -2.62 14.97 -3.26
CA GLY A 220 -3.83 14.22 -3.65
C GLY A 220 -5.08 15.07 -3.80
N THR A 221 -5.00 16.40 -3.63
CA THR A 221 -6.14 17.32 -3.85
C THR A 221 -6.71 17.24 -5.27
N LYS A 222 -5.84 16.98 -6.26
CA LYS A 222 -6.20 16.68 -7.63
C LYS A 222 -5.28 15.58 -8.14
N VAL A 223 -5.85 14.65 -8.88
CA VAL A 223 -5.13 13.57 -9.55
C VAL A 223 -5.53 13.55 -11.01
N VAL A 224 -4.55 13.46 -11.90
CA VAL A 224 -4.77 13.24 -13.34
C VAL A 224 -4.13 11.91 -13.69
N VAL A 225 -4.89 11.02 -14.32
CA VAL A 225 -4.42 9.70 -14.76
C VAL A 225 -4.57 9.64 -16.27
N PHE A 226 -3.50 9.30 -16.96
CA PHE A 226 -3.47 9.25 -18.43
C PHE A 226 -2.92 7.91 -18.91
N ASN A 227 -3.61 7.32 -19.89
CA ASN A 227 -3.23 6.07 -20.57
C ASN A 227 -2.86 4.92 -19.60
N ASN A 228 -3.64 4.77 -18.52
CA ASN A 228 -3.42 3.72 -17.52
C ASN A 228 -3.68 2.33 -18.11
N GLU A 229 -2.69 1.44 -17.99
CA GLU A 229 -2.71 0.13 -18.63
C GLU A 229 -2.58 -1.02 -17.60
N GLY A 230 -3.59 -1.89 -17.57
CA GLY A 230 -3.56 -3.13 -16.80
C GLY A 230 -3.78 -2.97 -15.29
N HIS A 231 -3.76 -4.12 -14.60
CA HIS A 231 -4.14 -4.21 -13.19
C HIS A 231 -3.14 -3.55 -12.24
N LEU A 232 -1.83 -3.72 -12.50
CA LEU A 232 -0.78 -3.14 -11.65
C LEU A 232 -0.86 -1.61 -11.59
N GLN A 233 -0.95 -0.93 -12.74
CA GLN A 233 -1.04 0.53 -12.79
C GLN A 233 -2.31 1.03 -12.11
N ALA A 234 -3.46 0.37 -12.33
CA ALA A 234 -4.71 0.71 -11.65
C ALA A 234 -4.60 0.60 -10.13
N ARG A 235 -3.92 -0.44 -9.62
CA ARG A 235 -3.65 -0.59 -8.17
C ARG A 235 -2.70 0.46 -7.62
N ILE A 236 -1.69 0.86 -8.40
CA ILE A 236 -0.77 1.94 -8.04
C ILE A 236 -1.56 3.24 -7.95
N VAL A 237 -2.35 3.58 -8.97
CA VAL A 237 -3.21 4.78 -8.99
C VAL A 237 -4.15 4.78 -7.78
N TYR A 238 -4.88 3.69 -7.53
CA TYR A 238 -5.77 3.57 -6.38
C TYR A 238 -5.04 3.78 -5.06
N TYR A 239 -3.86 3.16 -4.89
CA TYR A 239 -3.07 3.35 -3.68
C TYR A 239 -2.64 4.80 -3.51
N LEU A 240 -2.11 5.44 -4.56
CA LEU A 240 -1.62 6.81 -4.53
C LEU A 240 -2.73 7.85 -4.30
N MET A 241 -3.95 7.58 -4.75
CA MET A 241 -5.12 8.42 -4.43
C MET A 241 -5.50 8.38 -2.94
N ASN A 242 -5.06 7.34 -2.20
CA ASN A 242 -5.40 7.11 -0.80
C ASN A 242 -4.21 7.27 0.16
N ILE A 243 -3.01 7.61 -0.34
CA ILE A 243 -1.89 7.89 0.55
C ILE A 243 -2.01 9.28 1.14
N HIS A 244 -1.73 9.39 2.43
CA HIS A 244 -1.53 10.67 3.08
C HIS A 244 -0.06 10.86 3.38
N ILE A 245 0.43 12.08 3.14
CA ILE A 245 1.80 12.46 3.47
C ILE A 245 1.90 13.28 4.76
N THR A 246 0.77 13.79 5.26
CA THR A 246 0.72 14.50 6.54
C THR A 246 0.98 13.53 7.71
N PRO A 247 1.73 13.96 8.74
CA PRO A 247 1.95 13.17 9.94
C PRO A 247 0.63 12.78 10.61
N ARG A 248 0.55 11.53 11.08
CA ARG A 248 -0.57 11.00 11.86
C ARG A 248 -0.11 9.85 12.72
N THR A 249 -0.80 9.64 13.83
CA THR A 249 -0.52 8.53 14.75
C THR A 249 -1.56 7.43 14.55
N ILE A 250 -1.08 6.19 14.43
CA ILE A 250 -1.94 4.99 14.39
C ILE A 250 -1.57 4.15 15.62
N TYR A 251 -2.54 3.94 16.51
CA TYR A 251 -2.40 3.07 17.67
C TYR A 251 -2.86 1.67 17.31
N LEU A 252 -2.04 0.66 17.61
CA LEU A 252 -2.37 -0.74 17.38
C LEU A 252 -2.24 -1.51 18.70
N THR A 253 -3.31 -2.18 19.09
CA THR A 253 -3.33 -3.12 20.21
C THR A 253 -4.15 -4.35 19.85
N ARG A 254 -3.88 -5.47 20.50
CA ARG A 254 -4.79 -6.60 20.50
C ARG A 254 -5.97 -6.31 21.41
N HIS A 255 -7.01 -7.13 21.31
CA HIS A 255 -8.03 -7.24 22.35
C HIS A 255 -7.39 -7.59 23.70
N GLY A 256 -8.04 -7.22 24.80
CA GLY A 256 -7.68 -7.71 26.13
C GLY A 256 -7.68 -9.24 26.20
N GLU A 257 -6.99 -9.81 27.18
CA GLU A 257 -6.96 -11.27 27.35
C GLU A 257 -8.37 -11.88 27.36
N SER A 258 -8.59 -12.91 26.56
CA SER A 258 -9.88 -13.63 26.50
C SER A 258 -9.88 -14.93 27.30
N GLU A 259 -11.08 -15.48 27.54
CA GLU A 259 -11.25 -16.81 28.14
C GLU A 259 -10.56 -17.92 27.34
N HIS A 260 -10.54 -17.81 26.01
CA HIS A 260 -9.79 -18.74 25.16
C HIS A 260 -8.27 -18.59 25.32
N ASN A 261 -7.76 -17.38 25.56
CA ASN A 261 -6.34 -17.19 25.82
C ASN A 261 -5.91 -17.92 27.10
N LEU A 262 -6.71 -17.85 28.17
CA LEU A 262 -6.46 -18.57 29.42
C LEU A 262 -6.44 -20.09 29.23
N LYS A 263 -7.33 -20.61 28.38
CA LYS A 263 -7.42 -22.05 28.07
C LYS A 263 -6.37 -22.49 27.04
N GLY A 264 -5.66 -21.55 26.40
CA GLY A 264 -4.72 -21.80 25.33
C GLY A 264 -5.38 -22.27 24.03
N LEU A 265 -6.62 -21.87 23.78
CA LEU A 265 -7.39 -22.18 22.57
C LEU A 265 -7.16 -21.12 21.50
N ILE A 266 -7.06 -21.55 20.25
CA ILE A 266 -6.99 -20.66 19.08
C ILE A 266 -8.40 -20.37 18.54
N GLY A 267 -8.55 -19.23 17.86
CA GLY A 267 -9.82 -18.83 17.26
C GLY A 267 -10.96 -18.66 18.27
N GLY A 268 -12.17 -18.95 17.82
CA GLY A 268 -13.44 -18.79 18.52
C GLY A 268 -13.81 -17.33 18.76
N ASP A 269 -14.88 -17.14 19.53
CA ASP A 269 -15.44 -15.82 19.84
C ASP A 269 -15.76 -15.66 21.34
N SER A 270 -14.80 -16.05 22.18
CA SER A 270 -14.93 -15.94 23.64
C SER A 270 -14.85 -14.49 24.15
N ASP A 271 -15.49 -14.25 25.29
CA ASP A 271 -15.44 -12.98 26.03
C ASP A 271 -14.06 -12.69 26.63
N LEU A 272 -13.88 -11.45 27.09
CA LEU A 272 -12.73 -11.02 27.89
C LEU A 272 -12.69 -11.75 29.24
N SER A 273 -11.48 -12.13 29.64
CA SER A 273 -11.18 -12.56 31.00
C SER A 273 -11.26 -11.39 31.98
N ASN A 274 -11.21 -11.68 33.28
CA ASN A 274 -11.13 -10.63 34.30
C ASN A 274 -9.94 -9.69 34.08
N ARG A 275 -8.78 -10.22 33.66
CA ARG A 275 -7.60 -9.39 33.33
C ARG A 275 -7.82 -8.62 32.02
N GLY A 276 -8.49 -9.23 31.05
CA GLY A 276 -8.86 -8.55 29.81
C GLY A 276 -9.73 -7.32 30.03
N LYS A 277 -10.70 -7.40 30.96
CA LYS A 277 -11.55 -6.27 31.36
C LYS A 277 -10.76 -5.17 32.07
N LEU A 278 -9.78 -5.53 32.91
CA LEU A 278 -8.88 -4.54 33.52
C LEU A 278 -8.04 -3.82 32.48
N PHE A 279 -7.51 -4.55 31.49
CA PHE A 279 -6.79 -3.96 30.36
C PHE A 279 -7.69 -3.00 29.56
N ALA A 280 -8.92 -3.41 29.24
CA ALA A 280 -9.89 -2.58 28.52
C ALA A 280 -10.13 -1.25 29.24
N LYS A 281 -10.29 -1.30 30.57
CA LYS A 281 -10.45 -0.11 31.40
C LYS A 281 -9.21 0.78 31.40
N SER A 282 -8.01 0.21 31.57
CA SER A 282 -6.76 0.97 31.48
C SER A 282 -6.56 1.61 30.11
N LEU A 283 -6.92 0.91 29.04
CA LEU A 283 -6.84 1.44 27.67
C LEU A 283 -7.83 2.59 27.46
N SER A 284 -9.07 2.45 27.94
CA SER A 284 -10.08 3.51 27.89
C SER A 284 -9.60 4.76 28.64
N ASN A 285 -9.10 4.61 29.87
CA ASN A 285 -8.55 5.73 30.62
C ASN A 285 -7.42 6.42 29.85
N PHE A 286 -6.43 5.66 29.38
CA PHE A 286 -5.31 6.21 28.60
C PHE A 286 -5.79 6.99 27.37
N ILE A 287 -6.66 6.39 26.54
CA ILE A 287 -7.10 7.02 25.30
C ILE A 287 -7.97 8.26 25.56
N ASN A 288 -8.86 8.20 26.55
CA ASN A 288 -9.74 9.32 26.88
C ASN A 288 -8.95 10.47 27.53
N GLU A 289 -7.91 10.18 28.32
CA GLU A 289 -7.00 11.18 28.90
C GLU A 289 -6.15 11.89 27.84
N GLU A 290 -5.72 11.19 26.79
CA GLU A 290 -4.94 11.78 25.69
C GLU A 290 -5.74 12.78 24.83
N GLN A 291 -7.08 12.79 24.93
CA GLN A 291 -7.98 13.70 24.20
C GLN A 291 -7.64 13.82 22.69
N ILE A 292 -7.41 12.68 22.05
CA ILE A 292 -6.96 12.62 20.65
C ILE A 292 -8.04 13.18 19.73
N LEU A 293 -7.76 14.34 19.13
CA LEU A 293 -8.70 15.02 18.23
C LEU A 293 -9.04 14.14 17.01
N GLY A 294 -10.33 13.90 16.79
CA GLY A 294 -10.81 13.14 15.64
C GLY A 294 -10.50 11.64 15.67
N LEU A 295 -10.28 11.07 16.87
CA LEU A 295 -10.04 9.64 17.03
C LEU A 295 -11.16 8.80 16.39
N ARG A 296 -10.76 7.75 15.66
CA ARG A 296 -11.64 6.70 15.14
C ARG A 296 -11.14 5.36 15.64
N VAL A 297 -12.04 4.56 16.18
CA VAL A 297 -11.71 3.26 16.75
C VAL A 297 -12.24 2.17 15.84
N TRP A 298 -11.36 1.29 15.38
CA TRP A 298 -11.72 0.14 14.58
C TRP A 298 -11.50 -1.15 15.36
N THR A 299 -12.48 -2.05 15.30
CA THR A 299 -12.41 -3.38 15.91
C THR A 299 -12.67 -4.45 14.87
N SER A 300 -12.34 -5.70 15.20
CA SER A 300 -12.93 -6.84 14.51
C SER A 300 -14.39 -7.03 14.92
N CYS A 301 -15.10 -7.94 14.25
CA CYS A 301 -16.46 -8.31 14.65
C CYS A 301 -16.49 -9.28 15.86
N MET A 302 -15.33 -9.57 16.49
CA MET A 302 -15.23 -10.52 17.60
C MET A 302 -15.56 -9.85 18.94
N LYS A 303 -16.31 -10.53 19.81
CA LYS A 303 -16.76 -10.03 21.12
C LYS A 303 -15.62 -9.44 21.94
N ARG A 304 -14.51 -10.16 22.06
CA ARG A 304 -13.31 -9.71 22.78
C ARG A 304 -12.77 -8.36 22.29
N ALA A 305 -12.79 -8.09 20.99
CA ALA A 305 -12.31 -6.81 20.44
C ALA A 305 -13.30 -5.69 20.75
N ILE A 306 -14.60 -5.95 20.58
CA ILE A 306 -15.68 -5.00 20.87
C ILE A 306 -15.67 -4.63 22.37
N GLN A 307 -15.62 -5.61 23.26
CA GLN A 307 -15.55 -5.42 24.71
C GLN A 307 -14.30 -4.67 25.17
N THR A 308 -13.19 -4.76 24.43
CA THR A 308 -11.92 -4.10 24.80
C THR A 308 -12.02 -2.59 24.71
N VAL A 309 -12.83 -2.08 23.78
CA VAL A 309 -12.90 -0.66 23.47
C VAL A 309 -14.21 -0.02 23.91
N ASP A 310 -15.10 -0.77 24.56
CA ASP A 310 -16.49 -0.36 24.85
C ASP A 310 -16.55 1.02 25.51
N ASP A 311 -15.70 1.22 26.52
CA ASP A 311 -15.59 2.44 27.33
C ASP A 311 -14.75 3.58 26.68
N ILE A 312 -14.26 3.42 25.43
CA ILE A 312 -13.52 4.50 24.74
C ILE A 312 -14.53 5.51 24.18
N ASP A 313 -14.38 6.80 24.48
CA ASP A 313 -15.28 7.86 24.00
C ASP A 313 -14.88 8.35 22.60
N ALA A 314 -15.14 7.50 21.60
CA ALA A 314 -14.93 7.81 20.19
C ALA A 314 -15.87 6.98 19.29
N PRO A 315 -16.12 7.42 18.05
CA PRO A 315 -16.83 6.61 17.07
C PRO A 315 -16.12 5.27 16.82
N LYS A 316 -16.89 4.18 16.91
CA LYS A 316 -16.40 2.80 16.76
C LYS A 316 -16.99 2.17 15.50
N GLU A 317 -16.16 1.46 14.74
CA GLU A 317 -16.56 0.72 13.55
C GLU A 317 -16.01 -0.71 13.60
N ASN A 318 -16.88 -1.69 13.30
CA ASN A 318 -16.51 -3.10 13.32
C ASN A 318 -16.22 -3.57 11.90
N TRP A 319 -15.04 -4.15 11.69
CA TRP A 319 -14.56 -4.59 10.39
C TRP A 319 -14.32 -6.10 10.37
N ARG A 320 -15.07 -6.83 9.55
CA ARG A 320 -14.87 -8.28 9.37
C ARG A 320 -13.47 -8.62 8.87
N ALA A 321 -12.85 -7.73 8.09
CA ALA A 321 -11.47 -7.89 7.62
C ALA A 321 -10.42 -7.83 8.75
N LEU A 322 -10.79 -7.33 9.94
CA LEU A 322 -9.95 -7.34 11.14
C LEU A 322 -10.18 -8.57 12.03
N ASN A 323 -11.09 -9.48 11.64
CA ASN A 323 -11.25 -10.75 12.35
C ASN A 323 -9.92 -11.50 12.41
N GLU A 324 -9.74 -12.22 13.53
CA GLU A 324 -8.61 -13.12 13.67
C GLU A 324 -8.61 -14.15 12.54
N ILE A 325 -7.42 -14.67 12.22
CA ILE A 325 -7.27 -15.71 11.21
C ILE A 325 -8.20 -16.89 11.51
N ASP A 326 -8.96 -17.31 10.50
CA ASP A 326 -9.85 -18.47 10.57
C ASP A 326 -9.00 -19.75 10.54
N ALA A 327 -9.01 -20.51 11.63
CA ALA A 327 -8.31 -21.78 11.76
C ALA A 327 -9.09 -22.97 11.18
N GLY A 328 -10.28 -22.74 10.62
CA GLY A 328 -11.14 -23.74 10.00
C GLY A 328 -11.49 -24.89 10.95
N ILE A 329 -11.18 -26.13 10.56
CA ILE A 329 -11.43 -27.32 11.40
C ILE A 329 -10.62 -27.31 12.72
N CYS A 330 -9.67 -26.38 12.87
CA CYS A 330 -8.84 -26.25 14.06
C CYS A 330 -9.30 -25.14 15.02
N GLU A 331 -10.43 -24.49 14.72
CA GLU A 331 -11.07 -23.55 15.63
C GLU A 331 -11.30 -24.18 17.03
N GLU A 332 -11.09 -23.37 18.06
CA GLU A 332 -11.25 -23.75 19.47
C GLU A 332 -10.36 -24.93 19.92
N MET A 333 -9.22 -25.15 19.27
CA MET A 333 -8.24 -26.17 19.67
C MET A 333 -7.04 -25.58 20.39
N LYS A 334 -6.45 -26.36 21.30
CA LYS A 334 -5.12 -26.06 21.82
C LYS A 334 -4.05 -26.34 20.76
N TYR A 335 -2.99 -25.54 20.74
CA TYR A 335 -1.83 -25.79 19.86
C TYR A 335 -1.23 -27.20 20.00
N THR A 336 -1.27 -27.81 21.19
CA THR A 336 -0.81 -29.19 21.41
C THR A 336 -1.63 -30.20 20.60
N LYS A 337 -2.94 -29.99 20.51
CA LYS A 337 -3.86 -30.83 19.71
C LYS A 337 -3.72 -30.55 18.22
N LEU A 338 -3.49 -29.28 17.85
CA LEU A 338 -3.17 -28.86 16.48
C LEU A 338 -1.97 -29.62 15.92
N LYS A 339 -0.85 -29.65 16.66
CA LYS A 339 0.38 -30.36 16.25
C LYS A 339 0.13 -31.85 16.00
N LEU A 340 -0.70 -32.49 16.82
CA LEU A 340 -1.05 -33.90 16.66
C LEU A 340 -1.93 -34.13 15.43
N ASN A 341 -2.92 -33.28 15.18
CA ASN A 341 -3.82 -33.39 14.04
C ASN A 341 -3.12 -33.10 12.71
N ILE A 342 -2.33 -32.04 12.62
CA ILE A 342 -1.54 -31.73 11.43
C ILE A 342 -0.56 -32.87 11.14
N ARG A 343 0.12 -33.41 12.16
CA ARG A 343 1.03 -34.56 11.98
C ARG A 343 0.30 -35.83 11.53
N LYS A 344 -0.95 -36.03 11.95
CA LYS A 344 -1.79 -37.14 11.47
C LYS A 344 -2.26 -36.93 10.03
N ASN A 345 -2.69 -35.73 9.68
CA ASN A 345 -3.16 -35.39 8.32
C ASN A 345 -2.01 -35.41 7.30
N LEU A 346 -0.84 -34.85 7.62
CA LEU A 346 0.36 -34.96 6.77
C LEU A 346 0.79 -36.42 6.58
N LYS A 347 0.73 -37.24 7.65
CA LYS A 347 0.98 -38.69 7.54
C LYS A 347 -0.08 -39.42 6.71
N LEU A 348 -1.32 -38.96 6.73
CA LEU A 348 -2.41 -39.51 5.91
C LEU A 348 -2.21 -39.14 4.44
N GLU A 349 -1.89 -37.89 4.12
CA GLU A 349 -1.58 -37.42 2.76
C GLU A 349 -0.36 -38.14 2.19
N MET A 350 0.71 -38.31 2.98
CA MET A 350 1.86 -39.13 2.58
C MET A 350 1.48 -40.60 2.35
N ARG A 351 0.56 -41.17 3.15
CA ARG A 351 0.05 -42.53 2.95
C ARG A 351 -0.82 -42.67 1.71
N ILE A 352 -1.70 -41.70 1.46
CA ILE A 352 -2.57 -41.66 0.28
C ILE A 352 -1.72 -41.55 -0.98
N ASN A 353 -0.73 -40.63 -1.00
CA ASN A 353 0.20 -40.50 -2.12
C ASN A 353 1.04 -41.78 -2.33
N SER A 354 1.45 -42.47 -1.26
CA SER A 354 2.15 -43.75 -1.38
C SER A 354 1.25 -44.90 -1.84
N HIS A 355 -0.07 -44.85 -1.61
CA HIS A 355 -1.01 -45.87 -2.07
C HIS A 355 -1.47 -45.62 -3.52
N THR A 356 -1.56 -44.37 -3.97
CA THR A 356 -1.80 -44.05 -5.40
C THR A 356 -0.62 -44.46 -6.28
N ASP A 357 0.62 -44.39 -5.80
CA ASP A 357 1.80 -44.91 -6.50
C ASP A 357 1.80 -46.45 -6.61
N ILE A 358 1.31 -47.16 -5.59
CA ILE A 358 1.25 -48.63 -5.59
C ILE A 358 0.12 -49.17 -6.47
N GLN A 359 -1.01 -48.45 -6.60
CA GLN A 359 -2.09 -48.85 -7.52
C GLN A 359 -1.78 -48.48 -8.98
N GLY A 360 -1.09 -47.35 -9.23
CA GLY A 360 -0.58 -47.01 -10.58
C GLY A 360 0.48 -47.99 -11.09
N ALA A 361 1.36 -48.48 -10.21
CA ALA A 361 2.39 -49.47 -10.57
C ALA A 361 1.85 -50.89 -10.83
N ARG A 362 0.64 -51.22 -10.35
CA ARG A 362 -0.02 -52.52 -10.61
C ARG A 362 -0.85 -52.54 -11.89
N ALA A 363 -1.32 -51.39 -12.38
CA ALA A 363 -2.06 -51.29 -13.65
C ALA A 363 -1.15 -51.28 -14.91
N MET A 364 0.17 -51.11 -14.74
CA MET A 364 1.15 -51.22 -15.84
C MET A 364 1.81 -52.62 -15.95
N ARG A 365 1.29 -53.61 -15.23
CA ARG A 365 1.73 -55.02 -15.34
C ARG A 365 0.54 -55.95 -15.53
N THR A 366 -0.21 -55.76 -16.61
CA THR A 366 -1.03 -56.77 -17.27
C THR A 366 -1.12 -56.45 -18.74
#